data_AF-A0A1V4UM23-F1
#
_entry.id   AF-A0A1V4UM23-F1
#
_cell.length_a   1.000
_cell.length_b   1.000
_cell.length_c   1.000
_cell.angle_alpha   90.00
_cell.angle_beta   90.00
_cell.angle_gamma   90.00
#
_symmetry.space_group_name_H-M   'P 1'
#
loop_
_entity.id
_entity.type
_entity.pdbx_description
1 polymer ?
#
loop_
_entity_poly.entity_id
_entity_poly.type
_entity_poly.pdbx_seq_one_letter_code
_entity_poly.pdbx_strand_id
1 'polypeptide(L)'
;MHRAQPAQSHLGTEHEYSINDSIFRPLAISDRIIERINGRVEHEVAFGGIRVSKELQKHVLELIPASPGNLGRLEENLFSGLQELFRATKNEYQFLGLGMHPLLTLDQTTYWDHDEQDYYQAYDRLFGIKQHGWLNIQALQINIPYRDEQELVGMFNKIRSLMPYLVAVTASSPFVEGQVNSYMDSRLVYYRRNQSQIPQICRNVIPERLEGIRDYVEINRNIYRELKKQHAQILCHEWVNSRGEIVRFTRRCLEIKAIDEQECLHSDMAICAFIMALLRTDLELEDSESHLLAMLEDGMRRGVAAMRPELERLYALAARNATREEQRYLPLIEKRIEQGSLAEIMVQRQKEEKEILPMLSQLAWCLKENIPYSAEPGRCG
;
A
#
# COMPACT_ATOMS: atom_id res chain seq x y z
N MET A 1 10.43 -28.63 -7.99
CA MET A 1 9.74 -27.44 -7.47
C MET A 1 8.29 -27.51 -7.90
N HIS A 2 7.35 -27.56 -6.94
CA HIS A 2 5.92 -27.65 -7.24
C HIS A 2 5.36 -26.24 -7.45
N ARG A 3 4.52 -26.08 -8.48
CA ARG A 3 3.88 -24.81 -8.84
C ARG A 3 2.98 -24.33 -7.71
N ALA A 4 3.42 -23.32 -6.95
CA ALA A 4 2.53 -22.53 -6.09
C ALA A 4 1.70 -21.60 -7.00
N GLN A 5 0.63 -22.12 -7.57
CA GLN A 5 -0.32 -21.32 -8.37
C GLN A 5 -1.45 -20.84 -7.44
N PRO A 6 -1.78 -19.54 -7.45
CA PRO A 6 -2.95 -19.04 -6.73
C PRO A 6 -4.19 -19.80 -7.19
N ALA A 7 -4.88 -20.37 -6.22
CA ALA A 7 -6.07 -21.20 -6.33
C ALA A 7 -7.22 -20.57 -7.09
N GLN A 8 -7.29 -19.24 -7.04
CA GLN A 8 -8.40 -18.44 -7.50
C GLN A 8 -7.85 -17.17 -8.16
N SER A 9 -8.52 -16.71 -9.22
CA SER A 9 -8.25 -15.41 -9.84
C SER A 9 -8.81 -14.24 -9.04
N HIS A 10 -9.36 -14.49 -7.85
CA HIS A 10 -9.96 -13.47 -7.00
C HIS A 10 -9.00 -13.07 -5.89
N LEU A 11 -8.97 -11.78 -5.61
CA LEU A 11 -8.21 -11.16 -4.53
C LEU A 11 -9.07 -10.07 -3.88
N GLY A 12 -8.68 -9.64 -2.68
CA GLY A 12 -9.18 -8.41 -2.07
C GLY A 12 -8.14 -7.30 -2.19
N THR A 13 -8.59 -6.05 -2.21
CA THR A 13 -7.71 -4.88 -2.10
C THR A 13 -8.24 -3.92 -1.04
N GLU A 14 -7.37 -3.14 -0.44
CA GLU A 14 -7.71 -2.05 0.48
C GLU A 14 -6.86 -0.85 0.06
N HIS A 15 -7.48 0.33 -0.09
CA HIS A 15 -6.87 1.51 -0.71
C HIS A 15 -6.96 2.72 0.21
N GLU A 16 -5.85 3.40 0.48
CA GLU A 16 -5.74 4.44 1.50
C GLU A 16 -5.54 5.83 0.87
N TYR A 17 -6.57 6.69 0.90
CA TYR A 17 -6.55 8.00 0.25
C TYR A 17 -6.57 9.15 1.25
N SER A 18 -5.63 10.08 1.09
CA SER A 18 -5.61 11.31 1.89
C SER A 18 -6.74 12.27 1.48
N ILE A 19 -7.31 12.96 2.46
CA ILE A 19 -8.39 13.95 2.29
C ILE A 19 -7.76 15.35 2.33
N ASN A 20 -8.06 16.17 1.33
CA ASN A 20 -7.41 17.46 1.16
C ASN A 20 -8.38 18.57 0.76
N ASP A 21 -7.99 19.81 1.06
CA ASP A 21 -8.68 21.01 0.54
C ASP A 21 -8.31 21.30 -0.94
N SER A 22 -8.83 22.40 -1.48
CA SER A 22 -8.60 22.80 -2.87
C SER A 22 -7.16 23.18 -3.22
N ILE A 23 -6.27 23.33 -2.22
CA ILE A 23 -4.85 23.63 -2.39
C ILE A 23 -3.96 22.58 -1.73
N PHE A 24 -4.49 21.36 -1.56
CA PHE A 24 -3.78 20.20 -1.04
C PHE A 24 -3.23 20.35 0.38
N ARG A 25 -3.93 21.10 1.25
CA ARG A 25 -3.71 20.98 2.70
C ARG A 25 -4.44 19.74 3.22
N PRO A 26 -3.79 18.88 4.02
CA PRO A 26 -4.43 17.70 4.56
C PRO A 26 -5.53 18.10 5.54
N LEU A 27 -6.64 17.35 5.52
CA LEU A 27 -7.81 17.60 6.35
C LEU A 27 -8.08 16.38 7.24
N ALA A 28 -7.87 16.52 8.55
CA ALA A 28 -8.19 15.49 9.54
C ALA A 28 -9.69 15.38 9.83
N ILE A 29 -10.47 14.94 8.83
CA ILE A 29 -11.94 14.96 8.82
C ILE A 29 -12.58 13.65 8.35
N SER A 30 -11.86 12.52 8.40
CA SER A 30 -12.39 11.22 7.97
C SER A 30 -13.70 10.86 8.71
N ASP A 31 -13.77 11.16 10.00
CA ASP A 31 -14.97 11.01 10.84
C ASP A 31 -16.17 11.81 10.31
N ARG A 32 -15.95 13.07 9.88
CA ARG A 32 -17.00 13.92 9.33
C ARG A 32 -17.49 13.42 7.97
N ILE A 33 -16.59 12.87 7.15
CA ILE A 33 -16.99 12.26 5.88
C ILE A 33 -17.83 11.01 6.13
N ILE A 34 -17.38 10.14 7.06
CA ILE A 34 -18.13 8.94 7.46
C ILE A 34 -19.51 9.32 8.02
N GLU A 35 -19.58 10.28 8.93
CA GLU A 35 -20.85 10.77 9.48
C GLU A 35 -21.77 11.33 8.39
N ARG A 36 -21.22 12.07 7.41
CA ARG A 36 -22.02 12.61 6.30
C ARG A 36 -22.65 11.50 5.44
N ILE A 37 -21.92 10.42 5.16
CA ILE A 37 -22.41 9.34 4.29
C ILE A 37 -23.26 8.29 5.02
N ASN A 38 -23.12 8.18 6.35
CA ASN A 38 -23.77 7.14 7.16
C ASN A 38 -24.78 7.70 8.21
N GLY A 39 -24.77 9.00 8.47
CA GLY A 39 -25.59 9.67 9.47
C GLY A 39 -25.07 9.59 10.91
N ARG A 40 -23.97 8.87 11.14
CA ARG A 40 -23.25 8.78 12.41
C ARG A 40 -21.81 8.32 12.18
N VAL A 41 -20.92 8.64 13.10
CA VAL A 41 -19.53 8.15 13.10
C VAL A 41 -19.51 6.65 13.38
N GLU A 42 -18.82 5.90 12.53
CA GLU A 42 -18.56 4.46 12.64
C GLU A 42 -17.13 4.19 12.15
N HIS A 43 -16.59 3.00 12.41
CA HIS A 43 -15.26 2.64 11.88
C HIS A 43 -15.29 2.28 10.40
N GLU A 44 -16.33 1.58 9.97
CA GLU A 44 -16.48 1.10 8.61
C GLU A 44 -17.97 1.17 8.22
N VAL A 45 -18.26 1.69 7.03
CA VAL A 45 -19.63 1.85 6.53
C VAL A 45 -19.75 1.34 5.11
N ALA A 46 -20.86 0.64 4.81
CA ALA A 46 -21.19 0.28 3.44
C ALA A 46 -21.73 1.51 2.70
N PHE A 47 -21.09 1.91 1.61
CA PHE A 47 -21.46 3.11 0.86
C PHE A 47 -21.09 2.95 -0.62
N GLY A 48 -21.98 3.36 -1.54
CA GLY A 48 -21.67 3.34 -2.98
C GLY A 48 -21.31 1.97 -3.55
N GLY A 49 -21.69 0.87 -2.90
CA GLY A 49 -21.31 -0.49 -3.31
C GLY A 49 -19.91 -0.93 -2.86
N ILE A 50 -19.21 -0.11 -2.07
CA ILE A 50 -17.94 -0.41 -1.40
C ILE A 50 -18.11 -0.30 0.12
N ARG A 51 -17.03 -0.54 0.85
CA ARG A 51 -16.89 -0.15 2.25
C ARG A 51 -15.93 1.03 2.33
N VAL A 52 -16.32 2.04 3.10
CA VAL A 52 -15.48 3.19 3.43
C VAL A 52 -15.14 3.07 4.90
N SER A 53 -13.85 2.95 5.20
CA SER A 53 -13.32 2.71 6.54
C SER A 53 -12.44 3.88 6.99
N LYS A 54 -12.38 4.07 8.30
CA LYS A 54 -11.39 4.96 8.93
C LYS A 54 -10.02 4.28 8.92
N GLU A 55 -8.98 5.10 8.87
CA GLU A 55 -7.63 4.71 9.24
C GLU A 55 -7.23 5.29 10.61
N LEU A 56 -6.08 4.87 11.15
CA LEU A 56 -5.51 5.56 12.31
C LEU A 56 -5.32 7.05 12.00
N GLN A 57 -4.90 7.38 10.79
CA GLN A 57 -4.70 8.71 10.25
C GLN A 57 -6.06 9.37 10.01
N LYS A 58 -6.41 10.38 10.80
CA LYS A 58 -7.71 11.05 10.67
C LYS A 58 -7.88 11.83 9.35
N HIS A 59 -6.79 12.03 8.60
CA HIS A 59 -6.81 12.64 7.27
C HIS A 59 -6.87 11.62 6.13
N VAL A 60 -7.07 10.33 6.42
CA VAL A 60 -7.13 9.24 5.43
C VAL A 60 -8.49 8.53 5.53
N LEU A 61 -9.01 8.11 4.38
CA LEU A 61 -10.07 7.12 4.27
C LEU A 61 -9.53 5.89 3.55
N GLU A 62 -9.96 4.72 4.01
CA GLU A 62 -9.70 3.46 3.35
C GLU A 62 -10.93 3.03 2.54
N LEU A 63 -10.72 2.66 1.28
CA LEU A 63 -11.75 2.16 0.38
C LEU A 63 -11.52 0.67 0.15
N ILE A 64 -12.54 -0.12 0.45
CA ILE A 64 -12.48 -1.59 0.37
C ILE A 64 -13.63 -2.09 -0.49
N PRO A 65 -13.39 -2.97 -1.48
CA PRO A 65 -14.45 -3.63 -2.23
C PRO A 65 -15.42 -4.37 -1.30
N ALA A 66 -16.71 -4.41 -1.68
CA ALA A 66 -17.72 -5.14 -0.88
C ALA A 66 -17.46 -6.66 -0.82
N SER A 67 -16.73 -7.21 -1.80
CA SER A 67 -16.32 -8.60 -1.84
C SER A 67 -15.05 -8.76 -2.68
N PRO A 68 -14.20 -9.77 -2.40
CA PRO A 68 -13.12 -10.15 -3.30
C PRO A 68 -13.61 -10.40 -4.73
N GLY A 69 -12.77 -10.13 -5.71
CA GLY A 69 -13.14 -10.18 -7.12
C GLY A 69 -11.95 -10.29 -8.05
N ASN A 70 -12.23 -10.37 -9.35
CA ASN A 70 -11.21 -10.19 -10.38
C ASN A 70 -10.92 -8.69 -10.60
N LEU A 71 -9.83 -8.38 -11.28
CA LEU A 71 -9.29 -7.02 -11.40
C LEU A 71 -10.32 -6.03 -11.95
N GLY A 72 -10.98 -6.37 -13.05
CA GLY A 72 -11.96 -5.49 -13.69
C GLY A 72 -13.16 -5.20 -12.81
N ARG A 73 -13.66 -6.20 -12.07
CA ARG A 73 -14.78 -5.99 -11.14
C ARG A 73 -14.37 -5.18 -9.92
N LEU A 74 -13.16 -5.40 -9.40
CA LEU A 74 -12.62 -4.61 -8.29
C LEU A 74 -12.49 -3.15 -8.69
N GLU A 75 -11.87 -2.88 -9.85
CA GLU A 75 -11.72 -1.54 -10.41
C GLU A 75 -13.06 -0.83 -10.60
N GLU A 76 -14.01 -1.48 -11.28
CA GLU A 76 -15.33 -0.90 -11.56
C GLU A 76 -16.10 -0.59 -10.28
N ASN A 77 -16.08 -1.51 -9.30
CA ASN A 77 -16.77 -1.35 -8.03
C ASN A 77 -16.17 -0.22 -7.20
N LEU A 78 -14.84 -0.19 -7.05
CA LEU A 78 -14.10 0.84 -6.34
C LEU A 78 -14.29 2.20 -6.98
N PHE A 79 -14.16 2.28 -8.30
CA PHE A 79 -14.30 3.54 -9.02
C PHE A 79 -15.71 4.09 -8.92
N SER A 80 -16.74 3.25 -9.10
CA SER A 80 -18.14 3.65 -8.90
C SER A 80 -18.39 4.17 -7.48
N GLY A 81 -17.89 3.46 -6.46
CA GLY A 81 -18.01 3.87 -5.06
C GLY A 81 -17.30 5.20 -4.77
N LEU A 82 -16.10 5.41 -5.33
CA LEU A 82 -15.35 6.66 -5.24
C LEU A 82 -16.11 7.83 -5.90
N GLN A 83 -16.74 7.60 -7.06
CA GLN A 83 -17.60 8.62 -7.70
C GLN A 83 -18.81 8.98 -6.84
N GLU A 84 -19.44 8.01 -6.19
CA GLU A 84 -20.52 8.30 -5.23
C GLU A 84 -19.99 9.09 -4.03
N LEU A 85 -18.77 8.80 -3.55
CA LEU A 85 -18.14 9.54 -2.44
C LEU A 85 -17.87 11.00 -2.83
N PHE A 86 -17.36 11.26 -4.04
CA PHE A 86 -17.23 12.61 -4.58
C PHE A 86 -18.58 13.33 -4.64
N ARG A 87 -19.65 12.68 -5.09
CA ARG A 87 -20.99 13.29 -5.15
C ARG A 87 -21.56 13.57 -3.76
N ALA A 88 -21.44 12.63 -2.83
CA ALA A 88 -21.94 12.80 -1.47
C ALA A 88 -21.20 13.91 -0.70
N THR A 89 -19.91 14.10 -1.00
CA THR A 89 -19.12 15.22 -0.49
C THR A 89 -19.26 16.49 -1.34
N LYS A 90 -20.13 16.51 -2.35
CA LYS A 90 -20.36 17.62 -3.29
C LYS A 90 -19.09 18.12 -3.98
N ASN A 91 -18.09 17.26 -4.17
CA ASN A 91 -16.77 17.59 -4.69
C ASN A 91 -16.04 18.67 -3.86
N GLU A 92 -16.35 18.79 -2.56
CA GLU A 92 -15.74 19.78 -1.67
C GLU A 92 -14.25 19.46 -1.38
N TYR A 93 -13.84 18.19 -1.50
CA TYR A 93 -12.52 17.70 -1.14
C TYR A 93 -11.76 17.13 -2.34
N GLN A 94 -10.44 17.20 -2.27
CA GLN A 94 -9.53 16.48 -3.16
C GLN A 94 -9.02 15.22 -2.45
N PHE A 95 -8.93 14.11 -3.18
CA PHE A 95 -8.29 12.89 -2.69
C PHE A 95 -6.96 12.67 -3.42
N LEU A 96 -5.95 12.16 -2.71
CA LEU A 96 -4.69 11.71 -3.31
C LEU A 96 -4.39 10.28 -2.85
N GLY A 97 -4.11 9.41 -3.83
CA GLY A 97 -3.48 8.11 -3.62
C GLY A 97 -1.98 8.21 -3.91
N LEU A 98 -1.16 8.04 -2.87
CA LEU A 98 0.31 8.10 -2.85
C LEU A 98 0.77 7.42 -1.57
N GLY A 99 2.03 6.98 -1.45
CA GLY A 99 2.53 6.36 -0.23
C GLY A 99 2.62 7.28 1.01
N MET A 100 2.73 8.59 0.78
CA MET A 100 2.75 9.62 1.82
C MET A 100 2.08 10.89 1.27
N HIS A 101 1.39 11.66 2.10
CA HIS A 101 0.93 12.99 1.73
C HIS A 101 2.13 13.95 1.54
N PRO A 102 2.34 14.54 0.35
CA PRO A 102 3.57 15.28 0.03
C PRO A 102 3.83 16.52 0.87
N LEU A 103 2.78 17.21 1.33
CA LEU A 103 2.88 18.51 2.01
C LEU A 103 2.59 18.45 3.51
N LEU A 104 2.24 17.29 4.05
CA LEU A 104 1.73 17.19 5.42
C LEU A 104 2.85 17.46 6.42
N THR A 105 2.61 18.39 7.33
CA THR A 105 3.36 18.55 8.58
C THR A 105 2.55 17.98 9.74
N LEU A 106 3.22 17.42 10.76
CA LEU A 106 2.54 16.64 11.81
C LEU A 106 1.56 17.46 12.67
N ASP A 107 1.66 18.79 12.67
CA ASP A 107 0.74 19.71 13.35
C ASP A 107 -0.60 19.89 12.61
N GLN A 108 -0.69 19.48 11.35
CA GLN A 108 -1.90 19.60 10.53
C GLN A 108 -2.83 18.39 10.62
N THR A 109 -2.38 17.28 11.22
CA THR A 109 -3.13 16.03 11.32
C THR A 109 -3.20 15.52 12.75
N THR A 110 -4.08 14.56 12.97
CA THR A 110 -4.18 13.79 14.21
C THR A 110 -4.55 12.35 13.89
N TYR A 111 -4.58 11.50 14.92
CA TYR A 111 -5.12 10.16 14.84
C TYR A 111 -6.62 10.13 15.13
N TRP A 112 -7.26 9.00 14.82
CA TRP A 112 -8.66 8.71 15.15
C TRP A 112 -8.93 8.83 16.65
N ASP A 113 -9.81 9.75 17.03
CA ASP A 113 -10.09 10.18 18.40
C ASP A 113 -11.47 9.70 18.91
N HIS A 114 -12.08 8.72 18.24
CA HIS A 114 -13.35 8.09 18.65
C HIS A 114 -13.09 6.77 19.40
N ASP A 115 -13.90 5.72 19.24
CA ASP A 115 -13.67 4.42 19.87
C ASP A 115 -12.25 3.85 19.55
N GLU A 116 -11.80 2.81 20.26
CA GLU A 116 -10.45 2.21 20.16
C GLU A 116 -9.30 2.98 20.85
N GLN A 117 -9.62 3.97 21.70
CA GLN A 117 -8.59 4.74 22.42
C GLN A 117 -7.61 3.88 23.22
N ASP A 118 -8.04 2.76 23.79
CA ASP A 118 -7.15 1.87 24.55
C ASP A 118 -6.01 1.30 23.69
N TYR A 119 -6.28 0.99 22.41
CA TYR A 119 -5.25 0.54 21.47
C TYR A 119 -4.28 1.68 21.14
N TYR A 120 -4.80 2.88 20.86
CA TYR A 120 -3.97 4.03 20.52
C TYR A 120 -3.14 4.53 21.69
N GLN A 121 -3.66 4.49 22.91
CA GLN A 121 -2.89 4.78 24.13
C GLN A 121 -1.76 3.78 24.33
N ALA A 122 -2.00 2.49 24.07
CA ALA A 122 -0.95 1.48 24.14
C ALA A 122 0.13 1.71 23.06
N TYR A 123 -0.28 2.02 21.83
CA TYR A 123 0.65 2.35 20.75
C TYR A 123 1.43 3.64 21.03
N ASP A 124 0.79 4.71 21.48
CA ASP A 124 1.45 5.98 21.76
C ASP A 124 2.46 5.84 22.91
N ARG A 125 2.07 5.15 23.99
CA ARG A 125 2.98 4.85 25.11
C ARG A 125 4.22 4.08 24.66
N LEU A 126 4.05 3.10 23.77
CA LEU A 126 5.15 2.25 23.31
C LEU A 126 5.98 2.86 22.19
N PHE A 127 5.42 3.71 21.34
CA PHE A 127 6.06 4.04 20.07
C PHE A 127 6.02 5.53 19.72
N GLY A 128 5.22 6.32 20.42
CA GLY A 128 4.95 7.71 20.06
C GLY A 128 4.28 7.79 18.69
N ILE A 129 2.94 7.79 18.63
CA ILE A 129 2.23 7.73 17.34
C ILE A 129 2.26 9.07 16.60
N LYS A 130 2.70 10.17 17.22
CA LYS A 130 2.87 11.48 16.58
C LYS A 130 4.14 11.58 15.74
N GLN A 131 4.26 10.75 14.72
CA GLN A 131 5.35 10.74 13.76
C GLN A 131 4.85 10.30 12.38
N HIS A 132 5.60 10.63 11.31
CA HIS A 132 5.22 10.33 9.92
C HIS A 132 4.95 8.84 9.68
N GLY A 133 5.72 7.95 10.31
CA GLY A 133 5.56 6.49 10.19
C GLY A 133 4.25 5.92 10.78
N TRP A 134 3.40 6.78 11.33
CA TRP A 134 2.04 6.46 11.77
C TRP A 134 1.02 7.41 11.15
N LEU A 135 1.34 8.71 11.07
CA LEU A 135 0.39 9.76 10.69
C LEU A 135 0.48 10.22 9.23
N ASN A 136 1.37 9.66 8.42
CA ASN A 136 1.53 10.06 7.02
C ASN A 136 1.97 8.90 6.13
N ILE A 137 1.41 7.71 6.36
CA ILE A 137 1.62 6.53 5.53
C ILE A 137 0.31 6.14 4.87
N GLN A 138 0.36 5.69 3.62
CA GLN A 138 -0.79 5.18 2.89
C GLN A 138 -0.36 3.99 2.03
N ALA A 139 -1.03 2.85 2.13
CA ALA A 139 -0.65 1.63 1.43
C ALA A 139 -1.78 1.12 0.53
N LEU A 140 -1.39 0.57 -0.63
CA LEU A 140 -2.20 -0.43 -1.29
C LEU A 140 -2.00 -1.76 -0.57
N GLN A 141 -3.09 -2.34 -0.04
CA GLN A 141 -3.06 -3.65 0.59
C GLN A 141 -3.66 -4.70 -0.34
N ILE A 142 -2.95 -5.79 -0.61
CA ILE A 142 -3.39 -6.85 -1.54
C ILE A 142 -3.58 -8.16 -0.79
N ASN A 143 -4.80 -8.68 -0.77
CA ASN A 143 -5.22 -9.88 -0.07
C ASN A 143 -5.38 -11.07 -1.03
N ILE A 144 -4.41 -11.98 -1.03
CA ILE A 144 -4.33 -13.13 -1.95
C ILE A 144 -4.73 -14.42 -1.20
N PRO A 145 -5.85 -15.09 -1.57
CA PRO A 145 -6.30 -16.30 -0.88
C PRO A 145 -5.39 -17.50 -1.15
N TYR A 146 -5.31 -18.43 -0.18
CA TYR A 146 -4.59 -19.70 -0.32
C TYR A 146 -5.51 -20.89 0.04
N ARG A 147 -5.32 -22.05 -0.59
CA ARG A 147 -6.10 -23.27 -0.28
C ARG A 147 -5.56 -24.05 0.89
N ASP A 148 -4.24 -24.22 0.92
CA ASP A 148 -3.55 -25.11 1.85
C ASP A 148 -2.18 -24.53 2.27
N GLU A 149 -1.52 -25.24 3.19
CA GLU A 149 -0.22 -24.85 3.74
C GLU A 149 0.89 -24.79 2.68
N GLN A 150 0.88 -25.71 1.70
CA GLN A 150 1.90 -25.74 0.66
C GLN A 150 1.81 -24.50 -0.23
N GLU A 151 0.60 -24.13 -0.62
CA GLU A 151 0.34 -22.92 -1.40
C GLU A 151 0.69 -21.65 -0.62
N LEU A 152 0.30 -21.57 0.66
CA LEU A 152 0.63 -20.45 1.55
C LEU A 152 2.14 -20.24 1.62
N VAL A 153 2.90 -21.28 1.99
CA VAL A 153 4.35 -21.18 2.19
C VAL A 153 5.06 -20.84 0.87
N GLY A 154 4.64 -21.46 -0.23
CA GLY A 154 5.20 -21.22 -1.55
C GLY A 154 4.96 -19.80 -2.06
N MET A 155 3.75 -19.25 -1.88
CA MET A 155 3.45 -17.87 -2.26
C MET A 155 4.14 -16.87 -1.35
N PHE A 156 4.10 -17.06 -0.03
CA PHE A 156 4.72 -16.17 0.95
C PHE A 156 6.22 -16.00 0.69
N ASN A 157 6.96 -17.11 0.54
CA ASN A 157 8.40 -17.03 0.27
C ASN A 157 8.70 -16.40 -1.10
N LYS A 158 7.82 -16.58 -2.09
CA LYS A 158 7.96 -15.94 -3.40
C LYS A 158 7.73 -14.42 -3.34
N ILE A 159 6.68 -13.98 -2.64
CA ILE A 159 6.38 -12.56 -2.44
C ILE A 159 7.48 -11.89 -1.63
N ARG A 160 7.96 -12.56 -0.57
CA ARG A 160 9.16 -12.16 0.18
C ARG A 160 10.35 -11.83 -0.72
N SER A 161 10.71 -12.73 -1.65
CA SER A 161 11.81 -12.49 -2.59
C SER A 161 11.52 -11.40 -3.64
N LEU A 162 10.25 -11.24 -4.03
CA LEU A 162 9.82 -10.19 -4.95
C LEU A 162 9.78 -8.80 -4.32
N MET A 163 9.68 -8.72 -2.99
CA MET A 163 9.36 -7.49 -2.26
C MET A 163 10.25 -6.29 -2.62
N PRO A 164 11.58 -6.40 -2.74
CA PRO A 164 12.41 -5.25 -3.13
C PRO A 164 12.02 -4.66 -4.50
N TYR A 165 11.68 -5.51 -5.46
CA TYR A 165 11.28 -5.12 -6.81
C TYR A 165 9.89 -4.50 -6.83
N LEU A 166 8.96 -5.05 -6.02
CA LEU A 166 7.63 -4.50 -5.86
C LEU A 166 7.72 -3.09 -5.27
N VAL A 167 8.45 -2.92 -4.16
CA VAL A 167 8.70 -1.61 -3.55
C VAL A 167 9.32 -0.63 -4.55
N ALA A 168 10.30 -1.07 -5.34
CA ALA A 168 10.95 -0.22 -6.33
C ALA A 168 9.99 0.28 -7.43
N VAL A 169 9.14 -0.60 -7.98
CA VAL A 169 8.22 -0.23 -9.07
C VAL A 169 7.00 0.54 -8.58
N THR A 170 6.56 0.31 -7.34
CA THR A 170 5.39 0.97 -6.75
C THR A 170 5.72 2.25 -5.99
N ALA A 171 6.99 2.63 -5.84
CA ALA A 171 7.36 3.82 -5.08
C ALA A 171 6.60 5.07 -5.57
N SER A 172 5.89 5.75 -4.66
CA SER A 172 5.07 6.94 -4.94
C SER A 172 5.18 8.03 -3.86
N SER A 173 6.14 7.90 -2.94
CA SER A 173 6.30 8.79 -1.78
C SER A 173 7.65 9.52 -1.70
N PRO A 174 8.07 10.29 -2.73
CA PRO A 174 9.38 10.95 -2.71
C PRO A 174 9.40 12.27 -1.92
N PHE A 175 8.26 12.77 -1.46
CA PHE A 175 8.15 14.06 -0.77
C PHE A 175 7.78 13.91 0.69
N VAL A 176 8.39 14.73 1.53
CA VAL A 176 8.06 14.85 2.95
C VAL A 176 8.07 16.33 3.29
N GLU A 177 6.98 16.85 3.85
CA GLU A 177 6.84 18.26 4.25
C GLU A 177 7.20 19.25 3.12
N GLY A 178 6.80 18.91 1.88
CA GLY A 178 7.02 19.71 0.68
C GLY A 178 8.45 19.66 0.10
N GLN A 179 9.34 18.86 0.68
CA GLN A 179 10.72 18.70 0.20
C GLN A 179 10.93 17.36 -0.48
N VAL A 180 11.73 17.35 -1.55
CA VAL A 180 12.23 16.11 -2.15
C VAL A 180 13.13 15.40 -1.14
N ASN A 181 12.79 14.17 -0.79
CA ASN A 181 13.58 13.32 0.08
C ASN A 181 14.65 12.55 -0.72
N SER A 182 15.61 11.93 -0.04
CA SER A 182 16.63 11.08 -0.66
C SER A 182 16.11 9.69 -1.07
N TYR A 183 14.82 9.42 -0.87
CA TYR A 183 14.17 8.13 -1.11
C TYR A 183 12.99 8.31 -2.07
N MET A 184 12.77 7.33 -2.94
CA MET A 184 11.59 7.24 -3.80
C MET A 184 10.40 6.69 -3.01
N ASP A 185 10.65 5.75 -2.10
CA ASP A 185 9.70 5.27 -1.11
C ASP A 185 10.12 5.79 0.27
N SER A 186 9.62 6.97 0.64
CA SER A 186 9.81 7.49 2.00
C SER A 186 8.90 6.79 3.00
N ARG A 187 7.73 6.29 2.56
CA ARG A 187 6.75 5.65 3.44
C ARG A 187 7.41 4.52 4.24
N LEU A 188 8.09 3.60 3.56
CA LEU A 188 8.76 2.47 4.22
C LEU A 188 9.95 2.87 5.07
N VAL A 189 10.62 3.99 4.77
CA VAL A 189 11.71 4.52 5.60
C VAL A 189 11.19 4.93 6.97
N TYR A 190 10.03 5.59 7.02
CA TYR A 190 9.39 5.97 8.28
C TYR A 190 8.67 4.79 8.94
N TYR A 191 7.93 3.99 8.15
CA TYR A 191 7.19 2.82 8.62
C TYR A 191 8.11 1.81 9.32
N ARG A 192 9.26 1.44 8.74
CA ARG A 192 10.15 0.45 9.37
C ARG A 192 10.74 0.89 10.72
N ARG A 193 10.67 2.19 11.05
CA ARG A 193 11.16 2.77 12.30
C ARG A 193 10.05 3.02 13.33
N ASN A 194 8.78 3.01 12.89
CA ASN A 194 7.63 3.41 13.70
C ASN A 194 7.44 2.55 14.95
N GLN A 195 7.95 1.32 14.94
CA GLN A 195 7.86 0.32 16.02
C GLN A 195 9.24 -0.17 16.49
N SER A 196 10.28 0.66 16.34
CA SER A 196 11.68 0.30 16.64
C SER A 196 11.95 -0.15 18.08
N GLN A 197 11.08 0.16 19.04
CA GLN A 197 11.19 -0.34 20.42
C GLN A 197 10.94 -1.86 20.54
N ILE A 198 10.18 -2.45 19.62
CA ILE A 198 9.96 -3.90 19.52
C ILE A 198 10.22 -4.32 18.06
N PRO A 199 11.49 -4.45 17.66
CA PRO A 199 11.87 -4.65 16.26
C PRO A 199 11.33 -5.95 15.66
N GLN A 200 10.93 -6.92 16.49
CA GLN A 200 10.30 -8.17 16.05
C GLN A 200 8.95 -7.95 15.36
N ILE A 201 8.29 -6.81 15.59
CA ILE A 201 7.01 -6.48 14.99
C ILE A 201 7.13 -6.26 13.47
N CYS A 202 8.03 -5.36 13.04
CA CYS A 202 8.17 -4.98 11.64
C CYS A 202 9.33 -5.72 10.93
N ARG A 203 10.36 -6.15 11.66
CA ARG A 203 11.52 -6.88 11.12
C ARG A 203 12.18 -6.20 9.91
N ASN A 204 12.27 -4.86 9.91
CA ASN A 204 12.74 -4.09 8.75
C ASN A 204 11.99 -4.43 7.45
N VAL A 205 10.67 -4.69 7.56
CA VAL A 205 9.74 -5.01 6.47
C VAL A 205 9.88 -6.42 5.90
N ILE A 206 11.09 -6.93 5.66
CA ILE A 206 11.26 -8.27 5.05
C ILE A 206 10.90 -9.37 6.07
N PRO A 207 9.89 -10.22 5.78
CA PRO A 207 9.56 -11.34 6.65
C PRO A 207 10.66 -12.41 6.63
N GLU A 208 10.72 -13.25 7.67
CA GLU A 208 11.54 -14.46 7.68
C GLU A 208 11.01 -15.49 6.66
N ARG A 209 11.89 -16.33 6.10
CA ARG A 209 11.49 -17.46 5.25
C ARG A 209 10.68 -18.47 6.08
N LEU A 210 9.61 -19.00 5.51
CA LEU A 210 8.79 -20.04 6.15
C LEU A 210 9.13 -21.42 5.58
N GLU A 211 9.32 -22.41 6.45
CA GLU A 211 9.27 -23.83 6.08
C GLU A 211 7.85 -24.40 6.28
N GLY A 212 7.07 -23.80 7.17
CA GLY A 212 5.69 -24.18 7.45
C GLY A 212 4.89 -23.11 8.20
N ILE A 213 3.59 -23.33 8.37
CA ILE A 213 2.70 -22.43 9.12
C ILE A 213 3.15 -22.28 10.57
N ARG A 214 3.78 -23.31 11.14
CA ARG A 214 4.31 -23.28 12.52
C ARG A 214 5.32 -22.17 12.74
N ASP A 215 6.13 -21.84 11.74
CA ASP A 215 7.13 -20.77 11.83
C ASP A 215 6.43 -19.42 11.99
N TYR A 216 5.40 -19.17 11.18
CA TYR A 216 4.61 -17.94 11.26
C TYR A 216 3.87 -17.81 12.60
N VAL A 217 3.31 -18.91 13.11
CA VAL A 217 2.68 -18.94 14.44
C VAL A 217 3.71 -18.61 15.53
N GLU A 218 4.93 -19.14 15.43
CA GLU A 218 5.99 -18.86 16.40
C GLU A 218 6.48 -17.41 16.32
N ILE A 219 6.59 -16.82 15.12
CA ILE A 219 6.86 -15.40 14.92
C ILE A 219 5.83 -14.54 15.67
N ASN A 220 4.54 -14.78 15.47
CA ASN A 220 3.48 -14.02 16.16
C ASN A 220 3.52 -14.23 17.69
N ARG A 221 3.78 -15.47 18.16
CA ARG A 221 3.94 -15.74 19.60
C ARG A 221 5.12 -14.97 20.20
N ASN A 222 6.22 -14.85 19.48
CA ASN A 222 7.39 -14.07 19.92
C ASN A 222 7.02 -12.58 20.04
N ILE A 223 6.33 -12.02 19.04
CA ILE A 223 5.83 -10.64 19.09
C ILE A 223 4.92 -10.42 20.30
N TYR A 224 3.97 -11.32 20.53
CA TYR A 224 3.05 -11.22 21.67
C TYR A 224 3.76 -11.33 23.02
N ARG A 225 4.84 -12.12 23.12
CA ARG A 225 5.65 -12.17 24.35
C ARG A 225 6.33 -10.83 24.63
N GLU A 226 6.90 -10.17 23.61
CA GLU A 226 7.51 -8.86 23.79
C GLU A 226 6.47 -7.79 24.16
N LEU A 227 5.31 -7.79 23.51
CA LEU A 227 4.21 -6.87 23.85
C LEU A 227 3.72 -7.06 25.30
N LYS A 228 3.61 -8.30 25.77
CA LYS A 228 3.21 -8.61 27.15
C LYS A 228 4.24 -8.14 28.18
N LYS A 229 5.55 -8.24 27.89
CA LYS A 229 6.61 -7.68 28.75
C LYS A 229 6.48 -6.17 28.91
N GLN A 230 5.90 -5.49 27.91
CA GLN A 230 5.66 -4.05 27.91
C GLN A 230 4.22 -3.68 28.31
N HIS A 231 3.48 -4.60 28.96
CA HIS A 231 2.09 -4.38 29.40
C HIS A 231 1.14 -3.92 28.28
N ALA A 232 1.33 -4.42 27.06
CA ALA A 232 0.54 -4.08 25.88
C ALA A 232 -0.18 -5.31 25.31
N GLN A 233 -0.69 -6.19 26.18
CA GLN A 233 -1.41 -7.39 25.76
C GLN A 233 -2.64 -7.10 24.89
N ILE A 234 -3.20 -5.90 25.00
CA ILE A 234 -4.29 -5.44 24.14
C ILE A 234 -3.90 -5.38 22.65
N LEU A 235 -2.61 -5.29 22.33
CA LEU A 235 -2.12 -5.30 20.95
C LEU A 235 -1.86 -6.74 20.42
N CYS A 236 -2.17 -7.80 21.18
CA CYS A 236 -1.86 -9.18 20.76
C CYS A 236 -2.89 -9.74 19.76
N HIS A 237 -3.00 -9.10 18.60
CA HIS A 237 -3.87 -9.51 17.50
C HIS A 237 -3.05 -9.74 16.23
N GLU A 238 -3.61 -10.48 15.26
CA GLU A 238 -2.89 -10.82 14.02
C GLU A 238 -2.47 -9.58 13.21
N TRP A 239 -3.18 -8.46 13.35
CA TRP A 239 -2.86 -7.20 12.70
C TRP A 239 -1.61 -6.50 13.27
N VAL A 240 -1.10 -6.92 14.44
CA VAL A 240 0.07 -6.26 15.03
C VAL A 240 1.36 -6.59 14.29
N ASN A 241 1.39 -7.66 13.49
CA ASN A 241 2.55 -7.98 12.67
C ASN A 241 2.64 -6.98 11.52
N SER A 242 3.72 -6.20 11.50
CA SER A 242 3.93 -5.07 10.58
C SER A 242 4.99 -5.37 9.52
N ARG A 243 5.25 -6.65 9.24
CA ARG A 243 6.07 -7.04 8.07
C ARG A 243 5.40 -6.59 6.78
N GLY A 244 6.17 -6.52 5.71
CA GLY A 244 5.72 -6.13 4.37
C GLY A 244 4.74 -7.11 3.73
N GLU A 245 4.70 -8.34 4.23
CA GLU A 245 3.67 -9.33 3.95
C GLU A 245 3.37 -10.13 5.21
N ILE A 246 2.10 -10.46 5.42
CA ILE A 246 1.61 -11.19 6.59
C ILE A 246 0.52 -12.20 6.22
N VAL A 247 0.32 -13.18 7.09
CA VAL A 247 -0.75 -14.19 6.95
C VAL A 247 -1.95 -13.76 7.78
N ARG A 248 -3.11 -13.64 7.13
CA ARG A 248 -4.41 -13.42 7.75
C ARG A 248 -5.15 -14.75 7.88
N PHE A 249 -5.04 -15.41 9.03
CA PHE A 249 -5.66 -16.72 9.21
C PHE A 249 -7.19 -16.63 9.24
N THR A 250 -7.74 -15.55 9.80
CA THR A 250 -9.19 -15.31 9.88
C THR A 250 -9.83 -15.17 8.49
N ARG A 251 -9.11 -14.52 7.56
CA ARG A 251 -9.53 -14.28 6.18
C ARG A 251 -9.03 -15.36 5.19
N ARG A 252 -8.09 -16.21 5.62
CA ARG A 252 -7.38 -17.22 4.81
C ARG A 252 -6.69 -16.63 3.58
N CYS A 253 -5.96 -15.53 3.77
CA CYS A 253 -5.17 -14.87 2.73
C CYS A 253 -3.77 -14.46 3.21
N LEU A 254 -2.89 -14.23 2.24
CA LEU A 254 -1.66 -13.45 2.41
C LEU A 254 -2.00 -11.99 2.12
N GLU A 255 -1.52 -11.08 2.95
CA GLU A 255 -1.75 -9.64 2.81
C GLU A 255 -0.41 -8.96 2.54
N ILE A 256 -0.24 -8.42 1.33
CA ILE A 256 0.91 -7.60 0.94
C ILE A 256 0.60 -6.15 1.33
N LYS A 257 1.50 -5.52 2.09
CA LYS A 257 1.33 -4.13 2.59
C LYS A 257 2.58 -3.27 2.39
N ALA A 258 3.64 -3.87 1.85
CA ALA A 258 4.92 -3.22 1.64
C ALA A 258 4.87 -2.14 0.56
N ILE A 259 3.86 -2.11 -0.30
CA ILE A 259 3.80 -1.24 -1.47
C ILE A 259 3.01 0.04 -1.17
N ASP A 260 3.42 1.14 -1.81
CA ASP A 260 2.71 2.42 -1.69
C ASP A 260 1.38 2.36 -2.43
N GLU A 261 0.40 3.15 -1.97
CA GLU A 261 -0.78 3.49 -2.75
C GLU A 261 -0.40 4.26 -4.03
N GLN A 262 -1.17 4.10 -5.12
CA GLN A 262 -0.89 4.78 -6.39
C GLN A 262 -1.88 5.91 -6.70
N GLU A 263 -1.58 6.67 -7.75
CA GLU A 263 -2.37 7.84 -8.13
C GLU A 263 -3.79 7.53 -8.61
N CYS A 264 -4.10 6.27 -8.91
CA CYS A 264 -5.42 5.83 -9.33
C CYS A 264 -5.61 4.31 -9.21
N LEU A 265 -6.88 3.89 -9.15
CA LEU A 265 -7.27 2.48 -9.05
C LEU A 265 -6.74 1.62 -10.20
N HIS A 266 -6.66 2.17 -11.42
CA HIS A 266 -6.11 1.45 -12.57
C HIS A 266 -4.63 1.09 -12.39
N SER A 267 -3.86 2.00 -11.78
CA SER A 267 -2.47 1.75 -11.41
C SER A 267 -2.37 0.65 -10.33
N ASP A 268 -3.25 0.68 -9.34
CA ASP A 268 -3.32 -0.37 -8.30
C ASP A 268 -3.65 -1.75 -8.88
N MET A 269 -4.63 -1.80 -9.79
CA MET A 269 -5.01 -3.04 -10.48
C MET A 269 -3.88 -3.56 -11.37
N ALA A 270 -3.07 -2.68 -11.96
CA ALA A 270 -1.90 -3.09 -12.73
C ALA A 270 -0.82 -3.74 -11.86
N ILE A 271 -0.63 -3.24 -10.63
CA ILE A 271 0.27 -3.88 -9.66
C ILE A 271 -0.27 -5.25 -9.26
N CYS A 272 -1.57 -5.35 -8.97
CA CYS A 272 -2.22 -6.63 -8.69
C CYS A 272 -2.04 -7.62 -9.85
N ALA A 273 -2.22 -7.18 -11.10
CA ALA A 273 -2.02 -7.98 -12.29
C ALA A 273 -0.59 -8.52 -12.40
N PHE A 274 0.40 -7.65 -12.16
CA PHE A 274 1.82 -8.01 -12.21
C PHE A 274 2.18 -9.05 -11.16
N ILE A 275 1.77 -8.83 -9.91
CA ILE A 275 2.00 -9.76 -8.81
C ILE A 275 1.34 -11.11 -9.11
N MET A 276 0.04 -11.11 -9.45
CA MET A 276 -0.69 -12.36 -9.72
C MET A 276 -0.09 -13.16 -10.89
N ALA A 277 0.35 -12.48 -11.94
CA ALA A 277 1.04 -13.11 -13.05
C ALA A 277 2.39 -13.71 -12.62
N LEU A 278 3.21 -12.98 -11.85
CA LEU A 278 4.47 -13.47 -11.31
C LEU A 278 4.29 -14.68 -10.37
N LEU A 279 3.23 -14.71 -9.56
CA LEU A 279 2.97 -15.84 -8.66
C LEU A 279 2.75 -17.14 -9.43
N ARG A 280 2.24 -17.10 -10.66
CA ARG A 280 2.07 -18.27 -11.53
C ARG A 280 3.35 -18.74 -12.22
N THR A 281 4.44 -17.98 -12.10
CA THR A 281 5.72 -18.31 -12.73
C THR A 281 6.64 -19.11 -11.81
N ASP A 282 7.60 -19.83 -12.41
CA ASP A 282 8.72 -20.39 -11.68
C ASP A 282 9.81 -19.31 -11.59
N LEU A 283 10.16 -18.91 -10.37
CA LEU A 283 11.07 -17.80 -10.10
C LEU A 283 12.25 -18.33 -9.29
N GLU A 284 13.43 -18.24 -9.88
CA GLU A 284 14.69 -18.27 -9.14
C GLU A 284 15.05 -16.81 -8.83
N LEU A 285 14.93 -16.45 -7.55
CA LEU A 285 15.24 -15.13 -7.02
C LEU A 285 16.17 -15.28 -5.82
N GLU A 286 16.84 -14.19 -5.47
CA GLU A 286 17.53 -14.09 -4.19
C GLU A 286 16.55 -14.35 -3.02
N ASP A 287 17.00 -15.10 -2.03
CA ASP A 287 16.21 -15.52 -0.86
C ASP A 287 16.98 -15.29 0.45
N SER A 288 18.26 -14.94 0.38
CA SER A 288 19.06 -14.54 1.53
C SER A 288 18.50 -13.27 2.18
N GLU A 289 18.21 -13.33 3.48
CA GLU A 289 17.68 -12.18 4.24
C GLU A 289 18.58 -10.94 4.13
N SER A 290 19.90 -11.10 4.24
CA SER A 290 20.83 -9.97 4.19
C SER A 290 20.85 -9.28 2.82
N HIS A 291 20.78 -10.06 1.74
CA HIS A 291 20.73 -9.51 0.39
C HIS A 291 19.38 -8.88 0.08
N LEU A 292 18.27 -9.50 0.49
CA LEU A 292 16.94 -8.91 0.33
C LEU A 292 16.80 -7.58 1.08
N LEU A 293 17.37 -7.46 2.29
CA LEU A 293 17.40 -6.18 3.01
C LEU A 293 18.23 -5.12 2.29
N ALA A 294 19.38 -5.49 1.71
CA ALA A 294 20.20 -4.57 0.93
C ALA A 294 19.49 -4.13 -0.35
N MET A 295 18.86 -5.07 -1.06
CA MET A 295 18.04 -4.80 -2.23
C MET A 295 16.85 -3.91 -1.87
N LEU A 296 16.15 -4.17 -0.76
CA LEU A 296 15.04 -3.33 -0.32
C LEU A 296 15.50 -1.89 -0.08
N GLU A 297 16.66 -1.67 0.56
CA GLU A 297 17.23 -0.32 0.73
C GLU A 297 17.53 0.35 -0.62
N ASP A 298 18.07 -0.39 -1.58
CA ASP A 298 18.29 0.11 -2.94
C ASP A 298 16.99 0.49 -3.65
N GLY A 299 15.95 -0.36 -3.53
CA GLY A 299 14.63 -0.15 -4.11
C GLY A 299 13.94 1.08 -3.52
N MET A 300 13.93 1.22 -2.19
CA MET A 300 13.37 2.41 -1.54
C MET A 300 14.12 3.68 -1.94
N ARG A 301 15.45 3.63 -2.07
CA ARG A 301 16.26 4.82 -2.34
C ARG A 301 16.19 5.29 -3.79
N ARG A 302 16.25 4.35 -4.73
CA ARG A 302 16.47 4.64 -6.16
C ARG A 302 15.33 4.18 -7.06
N GLY A 303 14.31 3.51 -6.52
CA GLY A 303 13.18 3.02 -7.30
C GLY A 303 13.61 2.03 -8.38
N VAL A 304 12.94 2.11 -9.53
CA VAL A 304 13.17 1.27 -10.71
C VAL A 304 14.61 1.41 -11.21
N ALA A 305 15.22 2.60 -11.13
CA ALA A 305 16.59 2.83 -11.59
C ALA A 305 17.64 1.89 -10.94
N ALA A 306 17.41 1.38 -9.73
CA ALA A 306 18.31 0.42 -9.10
C ALA A 306 18.15 -1.03 -9.61
N MET A 307 16.99 -1.38 -10.16
CA MET A 307 16.59 -2.77 -10.38
C MET A 307 16.10 -3.07 -11.80
N ARG A 308 16.20 -2.10 -12.70
CA ARG A 308 15.59 -2.13 -14.04
C ARG A 308 15.84 -3.42 -14.85
N PRO A 309 17.08 -3.94 -14.99
CA PRO A 309 17.29 -5.15 -15.81
C PRO A 309 16.50 -6.36 -15.29
N GLU A 310 16.39 -6.47 -13.97
CA GLU A 310 15.68 -7.56 -13.33
C GLU A 310 14.16 -7.34 -13.35
N LEU A 311 13.71 -6.09 -13.21
CA LEU A 311 12.30 -5.72 -13.42
C LEU A 311 11.83 -6.01 -14.85
N GLU A 312 12.65 -5.74 -15.88
CA GLU A 312 12.37 -6.08 -17.28
C GLU A 312 12.24 -7.61 -17.46
N ARG A 313 13.14 -8.38 -16.83
CA ARG A 313 13.06 -9.85 -16.83
C ARG A 313 11.78 -10.35 -16.17
N LEU A 314 11.43 -9.80 -15.00
CA LEU A 314 10.21 -10.12 -14.27
C LEU A 314 8.96 -9.75 -15.08
N TYR A 315 8.95 -8.59 -15.73
CA TYR A 315 7.86 -8.18 -16.63
C TYR A 315 7.68 -9.17 -17.78
N ALA A 316 8.75 -9.57 -18.46
CA ALA A 316 8.67 -10.54 -19.55
C ALA A 316 8.15 -11.92 -19.07
N LEU A 317 8.44 -12.31 -17.83
CA LEU A 317 7.87 -13.51 -17.21
C LEU A 317 6.38 -13.34 -16.90
N ALA A 318 5.99 -12.21 -16.29
CA ALA A 318 4.61 -11.87 -16.02
C ALA A 318 3.76 -11.85 -17.30
N ALA A 319 4.20 -11.13 -18.34
CA ALA A 319 3.49 -11.00 -19.62
C ALA A 319 3.21 -12.36 -20.29
N ARG A 320 4.14 -13.31 -20.20
CA ARG A 320 3.99 -14.68 -20.74
C ARG A 320 3.01 -15.54 -19.96
N ASN A 321 2.77 -15.24 -18.69
CA ASN A 321 1.94 -16.05 -17.78
C ASN A 321 0.66 -15.34 -17.32
N ALA A 322 0.45 -14.12 -17.78
CA ALA A 322 -0.73 -13.34 -17.51
C ALA A 322 -1.97 -13.91 -18.20
N THR A 323 -3.09 -13.85 -17.50
CA THR A 323 -4.41 -14.08 -18.08
C THR A 323 -4.78 -12.96 -19.06
N ARG A 324 -5.82 -13.18 -19.87
CA ARG A 324 -6.32 -12.15 -20.80
C ARG A 324 -6.77 -10.86 -20.11
N GLU A 325 -7.21 -10.96 -18.86
CA GLU A 325 -7.61 -9.80 -18.06
C GLU A 325 -6.37 -9.02 -17.61
N GLU A 326 -5.40 -9.70 -16.99
CA GLU A 326 -4.15 -9.11 -16.52
C GLU A 326 -3.34 -8.45 -17.66
N GLN A 327 -3.33 -9.05 -18.85
CA GLN A 327 -2.68 -8.48 -20.04
C GLN A 327 -3.17 -7.07 -20.40
N ARG A 328 -4.37 -6.67 -19.98
CA ARG A 328 -4.89 -5.31 -20.22
C ARG A 328 -4.21 -4.25 -19.35
N TYR A 329 -3.70 -4.66 -18.19
CA TYR A 329 -3.08 -3.76 -17.22
C TYR A 329 -1.55 -3.74 -17.32
N LEU A 330 -0.94 -4.84 -17.74
CA LEU A 330 0.51 -4.98 -17.82
C LEU A 330 1.26 -3.88 -18.61
N PRO A 331 0.71 -3.30 -19.71
CA PRO A 331 1.39 -2.20 -20.42
C PRO A 331 1.72 -1.00 -19.52
N LEU A 332 0.94 -0.76 -18.46
CA LEU A 332 1.26 0.30 -17.50
C LEU A 332 2.50 -0.03 -16.67
N ILE A 333 2.67 -1.29 -16.28
CA ILE A 333 3.86 -1.74 -15.53
C ILE A 333 5.10 -1.67 -16.42
N GLU A 334 4.98 -2.02 -17.69
CA GLU A 334 6.06 -1.81 -18.67
C GLU A 334 6.49 -0.34 -18.72
N LYS A 335 5.52 0.57 -18.82
CA LYS A 335 5.79 2.01 -18.81
C LYS A 335 6.44 2.48 -17.52
N ARG A 336 6.05 1.96 -16.35
CA ARG A 336 6.72 2.25 -15.06
C ARG A 336 8.14 1.71 -15.02
N ILE A 337 8.39 0.55 -15.62
CA ILE A 337 9.76 0.00 -15.71
C ILE A 337 10.60 0.84 -16.68
N GLU A 338 10.04 1.27 -17.81
CA GLU A 338 10.72 2.07 -18.83
C GLU A 338 10.98 3.52 -18.36
N GLN A 339 10.00 4.18 -17.76
CA GLN A 339 10.07 5.60 -17.43
C GLN A 339 10.51 5.85 -15.98
N GLY A 340 10.43 4.84 -15.11
CA GLY A 340 10.61 4.97 -13.67
C GLY A 340 9.28 4.86 -12.91
N SER A 341 9.40 4.57 -11.61
CA SER A 341 8.27 4.60 -10.66
C SER A 341 7.58 5.96 -10.65
N LEU A 342 6.37 6.04 -10.07
CA LEU A 342 5.68 7.32 -9.93
C LEU A 342 6.53 8.33 -9.17
N ALA A 343 7.22 7.90 -8.11
CA ALA A 343 8.14 8.72 -7.35
C ALA A 343 9.28 9.30 -8.21
N GLU A 344 9.91 8.50 -9.05
CA GLU A 344 10.99 8.97 -9.94
C GLU A 344 10.49 10.04 -10.93
N ILE A 345 9.30 9.81 -11.49
CA ILE A 345 8.64 10.77 -12.41
C ILE A 345 8.29 12.07 -11.68
N MET A 346 7.73 11.99 -10.46
CA MET A 346 7.40 13.13 -9.62
C MET A 346 8.64 13.96 -9.26
N VAL A 347 9.76 13.31 -8.90
CA VAL A 347 11.03 13.98 -8.61
C VAL A 347 11.57 14.69 -9.84
N GLN A 348 11.49 14.05 -11.02
CA GLN A 348 11.95 14.66 -12.25
C GLN A 348 11.12 15.91 -12.59
N ARG A 349 9.79 15.82 -12.52
CA ARG A 349 8.90 16.96 -12.74
C ARG A 349 9.15 18.10 -11.75
N GLN A 350 9.34 17.80 -10.47
CA GLN A 350 9.64 18.84 -9.48
C GLN A 350 10.94 19.58 -9.77
N LYS A 351 11.96 18.91 -10.34
CA LYS A 351 13.20 19.58 -10.76
C LYS A 351 12.97 20.57 -11.91
N GLU A 352 12.06 20.24 -12.82
CA GLU A 352 11.74 21.03 -14.00
C GLU A 352 10.82 22.20 -13.68
N GLU A 353 9.70 21.95 -12.99
CA GLU A 353 8.65 22.95 -12.72
C GLU A 353 8.93 23.78 -11.45
N LYS A 354 9.60 23.19 -10.45
CA LYS A 354 9.82 23.78 -9.11
C LYS A 354 8.55 24.19 -8.35
N GLU A 355 7.39 23.78 -8.84
CA GLU A 355 6.08 23.99 -8.21
C GLU A 355 5.37 22.65 -8.05
N ILE A 356 4.93 22.35 -6.82
CA ILE A 356 4.33 21.05 -6.50
C ILE A 356 2.81 21.01 -6.76
N LEU A 357 2.10 22.13 -6.62
CA LEU A 357 0.64 22.19 -6.72
C LEU A 357 0.06 21.77 -8.09
N PRO A 358 0.67 22.13 -9.24
CA PRO A 358 0.18 21.64 -10.54
C PRO A 358 0.29 20.12 -10.66
N MET A 359 1.35 19.53 -10.12
CA MET A 359 1.53 18.08 -10.09
C MET A 359 0.50 17.40 -9.17
N LEU A 360 0.25 17.93 -7.96
CA LEU A 360 -0.79 17.39 -7.08
C LEU A 360 -2.18 17.49 -7.69
N SER A 361 -2.48 18.60 -8.39
CA SER A 361 -3.72 18.75 -9.16
C SER A 361 -3.89 17.65 -10.20
N GLN A 362 -2.83 17.32 -10.94
CA GLN A 362 -2.87 16.23 -11.92
C GLN A 362 -3.02 14.85 -11.26
N LEU A 363 -2.35 14.60 -10.12
CA LEU A 363 -2.49 13.34 -9.39
C LEU A 363 -3.91 13.14 -8.83
N ALA A 364 -4.51 14.19 -8.28
CA ALA A 364 -5.91 14.15 -7.84
C ALA A 364 -6.87 13.92 -9.01
N TRP A 365 -6.57 14.52 -10.17
CA TRP A 365 -7.33 14.27 -11.40
C TRP A 365 -7.18 12.81 -11.88
N CYS A 366 -5.97 12.24 -11.82
CA CYS A 366 -5.73 10.83 -12.12
C CYS A 366 -6.63 9.91 -11.28
N LEU A 367 -6.72 10.16 -9.98
CA LEU A 367 -7.59 9.39 -9.09
C LEU A 367 -9.07 9.59 -9.44
N LYS A 368 -9.48 10.85 -9.66
CA LYS A 368 -10.87 11.21 -9.95
C LYS A 368 -11.36 10.62 -11.27
N GLU A 369 -10.54 10.58 -12.31
CA GLU A 369 -10.91 10.04 -13.62
C GLU A 369 -10.50 8.56 -13.79
N ASN A 370 -9.80 8.00 -12.79
CA ASN A 370 -9.19 6.67 -12.85
C ASN A 370 -8.28 6.48 -14.08
N ILE A 371 -7.45 7.47 -14.36
CA ILE A 371 -6.51 7.49 -15.49
C ILE A 371 -5.09 7.56 -14.93
N PRO A 372 -4.20 6.61 -15.25
CA PRO A 372 -2.82 6.62 -14.79
C PRO A 372 -2.07 7.90 -15.16
N TYR A 373 -1.14 8.30 -14.30
CA TYR A 373 -0.32 9.48 -14.54
C TYR A 373 0.52 9.32 -15.80
N SER A 374 0.55 10.36 -16.65
CA SER A 374 1.42 10.43 -17.82
C SER A 374 2.35 11.64 -17.70
N ALA A 375 3.65 11.39 -17.87
CA ALA A 375 4.67 12.44 -17.93
C ALA A 375 4.64 13.23 -19.24
N GLU A 376 4.06 12.66 -20.31
CA GLU A 376 3.88 13.38 -21.57
C GLU A 376 2.71 14.35 -21.46
N PRO A 377 2.88 15.63 -21.86
CA PRO A 377 1.81 16.62 -21.87
C PRO A 377 0.81 16.30 -22.98
N GLY A 378 -0.05 15.31 -22.75
CA GLY A 378 -1.32 15.16 -23.46
C GLY A 378 -2.28 16.21 -22.92
N ARG A 379 -2.83 17.04 -23.81
CA ARG A 379 -3.86 18.06 -23.53
C ARG A 379 -4.88 17.56 -22.49
N CYS A 380 -4.69 17.93 -21.23
CA CYS A 380 -5.75 17.84 -20.24
C CYS A 380 -6.72 18.97 -20.59
N GLY A 381 -7.92 18.58 -21.02
CA GLY A 381 -9.00 19.48 -21.42
C GLY A 381 -9.68 20.16 -20.24
#